data_AF-A0A355SII9-F1
#
_entry.id   AF-A0A355SII9-F1
#
_cell.length_a   1.000
_cell.length_b   1.000
_cell.length_c   1.000
_cell.angle_alpha   90.00
_cell.angle_beta   90.00
_cell.angle_gamma   90.00
#
_symmetry.space_group_name_H-M   'P 1'
#
loop_
_entity.id
_entity.type
_entity.pdbx_description
1 polymer ?
#
loop_
_entity_poly.entity_id
_entity_poly.type
_entity_poly.pdbx_seq_one_letter_code
_entity_poly.pdbx_strand_id
1 'polypeptide(L)'
;IDAGSRIGVGGYKKGQANDIPEKEQFTLGDTRPLDDVVRETCSMDSIPSFCTACYREGRTGENFMGYAKSSFVHNFCIPNAIFTFKEYLLDYASDETKRVGNKVINDYADRFKGQEIYSTIQDYLSRIEKGERDLHI
;
A
#
# COMPACT_ATOMS: atom_id res chain seq x y z
N ILE A 1 -5.22 0.85 -8.71
CA ILE A 1 -6.50 0.18 -8.41
C ILE A 1 -7.13 0.98 -7.30
N ASP A 2 -8.41 1.31 -7.40
CA ASP A 2 -9.15 1.96 -6.32
C ASP A 2 -10.01 0.90 -5.63
N ALA A 3 -10.18 1.00 -4.31
CA ALA A 3 -10.91 0.02 -3.51
C ALA A 3 -11.67 0.69 -2.37
N GLY A 4 -12.84 0.15 -2.00
CA GLY A 4 -13.71 0.76 -0.99
C GLY A 4 -14.31 2.11 -1.39
N SER A 5 -14.35 2.41 -2.70
CA SER A 5 -14.74 3.71 -3.23
C SER A 5 -16.19 4.09 -2.93
N ARG A 6 -16.40 5.37 -2.61
CA ARG A 6 -17.72 6.03 -2.54
C ARG A 6 -17.73 7.22 -3.49
N ILE A 7 -18.42 7.08 -4.62
CA ILE A 7 -18.36 8.06 -5.71
C ILE A 7 -19.54 9.05 -5.71
N GLY A 8 -20.55 8.80 -4.88
CA GLY A 8 -21.64 9.75 -4.65
C GLY A 8 -21.19 10.94 -3.81
N VAL A 9 -21.67 12.15 -4.11
CA VAL A 9 -21.38 13.35 -3.29
C VAL A 9 -21.86 13.12 -1.84
N GLY A 10 -20.90 13.10 -0.90
CA GLY A 10 -21.13 12.79 0.52
C GLY A 10 -21.25 11.29 0.86
N GLY A 11 -20.87 10.41 -0.06
CA GLY A 11 -21.07 8.96 0.04
C GLY A 11 -20.38 8.29 1.23
N TYR A 12 -19.17 8.71 1.62
CA TYR A 12 -18.47 8.14 2.77
C TYR A 12 -19.19 8.34 4.12
N LYS A 13 -20.04 9.38 4.25
CA LYS A 13 -20.79 9.66 5.50
C LYS A 13 -22.07 8.84 5.63
N LYS A 14 -22.69 8.43 4.52
CA LYS A 14 -24.06 7.90 4.50
C LYS A 14 -24.17 6.39 4.82
N GLY A 15 -23.06 5.72 5.13
CA GLY A 15 -23.02 4.35 5.66
C GLY A 15 -23.37 3.25 4.67
N GLN A 16 -24.32 3.50 3.77
CA GLN A 16 -24.74 2.58 2.71
C GLN A 16 -23.91 2.78 1.43
N ALA A 17 -23.64 1.66 0.77
CA ALA A 17 -22.55 1.51 -0.16
C ALA A 17 -23.00 1.80 -1.59
N ASN A 18 -22.74 3.02 -2.09
CA ASN A 18 -23.07 3.38 -3.48
C ASN A 18 -24.54 3.08 -3.83
N ASP A 19 -25.43 3.43 -2.89
CA ASP A 19 -26.88 3.31 -3.00
C ASP A 19 -27.53 4.68 -3.31
N ILE A 20 -26.80 5.61 -3.95
CA ILE A 20 -27.31 6.95 -4.25
C ILE A 20 -27.13 7.26 -5.74
N PRO A 21 -27.83 6.53 -6.65
CA PRO A 21 -27.58 6.61 -8.09
C PRO A 21 -27.65 8.04 -8.65
N GLU A 22 -28.56 8.87 -8.14
CA GLU A 22 -28.74 10.27 -8.57
C GLU A 22 -27.55 11.19 -8.25
N LYS A 23 -26.67 10.79 -7.33
CA LYS A 23 -25.50 11.57 -6.90
C LYS A 23 -24.18 10.94 -7.32
N GLU A 24 -24.21 9.77 -7.95
CA GLU A 24 -23.04 9.03 -8.39
C GLU A 24 -22.63 9.44 -9.80
N GLN A 25 -21.32 9.55 -10.04
CA GLN A 25 -20.79 9.96 -11.33
C GLN A 25 -20.90 8.85 -12.39
N PHE A 26 -20.84 7.59 -11.95
CA PHE A 26 -20.92 6.37 -12.76
C PHE A 26 -21.34 5.21 -11.84
N THR A 27 -21.45 3.99 -12.36
CA THR A 27 -21.72 2.80 -11.53
C THR A 27 -20.44 2.02 -11.28
N LEU A 28 -20.19 1.63 -10.03
CA LEU A 28 -19.02 0.83 -9.67
C LEU A 28 -19.23 -0.64 -10.03
N GLY A 29 -18.23 -1.24 -10.67
CA GLY A 29 -18.18 -2.68 -10.92
C GLY A 29 -17.63 -3.51 -9.75
N ASP A 30 -16.91 -2.88 -8.82
CA ASP A 30 -16.40 -3.48 -7.59
C ASP A 30 -16.75 -2.59 -6.40
N THR A 31 -17.53 -3.12 -5.48
CA THR A 31 -18.00 -2.43 -4.26
C THR A 31 -17.43 -3.05 -2.99
N ARG A 32 -16.46 -3.96 -3.11
CA ARG A 32 -15.87 -4.65 -1.97
C ARG A 32 -15.17 -3.65 -1.03
N PRO A 33 -15.17 -3.92 0.28
CA PRO A 33 -14.36 -3.18 1.24
C PRO A 33 -12.88 -3.20 0.87
N LEU A 34 -12.14 -2.16 1.28
CA LEU A 34 -10.70 -2.07 1.06
C LEU A 34 -9.95 -3.31 1.60
N ASP A 35 -10.32 -3.78 2.79
CA ASP A 35 -9.68 -4.94 3.43
C ASP A 35 -9.82 -6.22 2.60
N ASP A 36 -10.94 -6.42 1.91
CA ASP A 36 -11.15 -7.59 1.03
C ASP A 36 -10.27 -7.53 -0.22
N VAL A 37 -10.17 -6.36 -0.85
CA VAL A 37 -9.30 -6.16 -2.03
C VAL A 37 -7.83 -6.32 -1.66
N VAL A 38 -7.44 -5.79 -0.50
CA VAL A 38 -6.08 -5.95 0.05
C VAL A 38 -5.78 -7.43 0.31
N ARG A 39 -6.70 -8.16 0.96
CA ARG A 39 -6.56 -9.58 1.25
C ARG A 39 -6.44 -10.42 -0.02
N GLU A 40 -7.28 -10.15 -1.02
CA GLU A 40 -7.22 -10.80 -2.33
C GLU A 40 -5.88 -10.52 -3.02
N THR A 41 -5.41 -9.26 -3.00
CA THR A 41 -4.10 -8.89 -3.57
C THR A 41 -2.97 -9.70 -2.94
N CYS A 42 -2.98 -9.86 -1.61
CA CYS A 42 -2.02 -10.70 -0.91
C CYS A 42 -2.15 -12.18 -1.25
N SER A 43 -3.36 -12.70 -1.48
CA SER A 43 -3.58 -14.10 -1.86
C SER A 43 -3.01 -14.45 -3.24
N MET A 44 -2.77 -13.44 -4.08
CA MET A 44 -2.10 -13.56 -5.37
C MET A 44 -0.58 -13.34 -5.28
N ASP A 45 -0.01 -13.44 -4.07
CA ASP A 45 1.41 -13.20 -3.76
C ASP A 45 1.92 -11.81 -4.22
N SER A 46 1.01 -10.84 -4.35
CA SER A 46 1.30 -9.45 -4.69
C SER A 46 1.30 -8.57 -3.45
N ILE A 47 2.16 -7.54 -3.43
CA ILE A 47 2.25 -6.57 -2.31
C ILE A 47 1.43 -5.30 -2.59
N PRO A 48 0.35 -5.02 -1.83
CA PRO A 48 -0.31 -3.72 -1.84
C PRO A 48 0.65 -2.61 -1.40
N SER A 49 0.41 -1.38 -1.84
CA SER A 49 1.21 -0.23 -1.42
C SER A 49 0.35 1.02 -1.26
N PHE A 50 0.66 1.79 -0.23
CA PHE A 50 0.10 3.12 0.02
C PHE A 50 1.19 4.20 -0.05
N CYS A 51 2.25 3.93 -0.82
CA CYS A 51 3.44 4.76 -0.91
C CYS A 51 3.16 6.16 -1.49
N THR A 52 3.73 7.17 -0.83
CA THR A 52 3.77 8.56 -1.31
C THR A 52 5.20 9.11 -1.33
N ALA A 53 6.21 8.25 -1.20
CA ALA A 53 7.62 8.62 -1.05
C ALA A 53 8.18 9.44 -2.23
N CYS A 54 7.73 9.20 -3.48
CA CYS A 54 8.18 10.02 -4.61
C CYS A 54 7.83 11.50 -4.44
N TYR A 55 6.68 11.80 -3.84
CA TYR A 55 6.28 13.16 -3.54
C TYR A 55 7.19 13.80 -2.48
N ARG A 56 7.45 13.09 -1.38
CA ARG A 56 8.26 13.57 -0.25
C ARG A 56 9.73 13.78 -0.62
N GLU A 57 10.27 12.89 -1.46
CA GLU A 57 11.65 12.93 -1.93
C GLU A 57 11.86 13.85 -3.16
N GLY A 58 10.84 14.61 -3.57
CA GLY A 58 10.94 15.49 -4.74
C GLY A 58 11.16 14.76 -6.08
N ARG A 59 10.87 13.45 -6.13
CA ARG A 59 10.94 12.63 -7.34
C ARG A 59 9.66 12.85 -8.16
N THR A 60 9.59 13.99 -8.83
CA THR A 60 8.48 14.37 -9.72
C THR A 60 9.00 14.77 -11.10
N GLY A 61 8.15 14.72 -12.13
CA GLY A 61 8.51 15.10 -13.50
C GLY A 61 9.73 14.33 -14.05
N GLU A 62 10.70 15.05 -14.61
CA GLU A 62 11.91 14.45 -15.20
C GLU A 62 12.80 13.75 -14.16
N ASN A 63 12.84 14.26 -12.92
CA ASN A 63 13.61 13.66 -11.83
C ASN A 63 13.11 12.24 -11.53
N PHE A 64 11.79 12.02 -11.53
CA PHE A 64 11.23 10.69 -11.40
C PHE A 64 11.59 9.79 -12.58
N MET A 65 11.50 10.31 -13.81
CA MET A 65 11.71 9.50 -15.02
C MET A 65 13.14 8.95 -15.11
N GLY A 66 14.14 9.65 -14.56
CA GLY A 66 15.50 9.13 -14.45
C GLY A 66 15.58 7.84 -13.63
N TYR A 67 14.91 7.80 -12.47
CA TYR A 67 14.83 6.61 -11.64
C TYR A 67 13.98 5.53 -12.28
N ALA A 68 12.77 5.88 -12.76
CA ALA A 68 11.78 4.93 -13.25
C ALA A 68 12.23 4.12 -14.48
N LYS A 69 13.05 4.73 -15.35
CA LYS A 69 13.62 4.04 -16.53
C LYS A 69 14.74 3.07 -16.18
N SER A 70 15.29 3.17 -14.97
CA SER A 70 16.32 2.27 -14.47
C SER A 70 15.70 1.18 -13.59
N SER A 71 16.28 -0.02 -13.60
CA SER A 71 15.91 -1.07 -12.65
C SER A 71 16.17 -0.68 -11.18
N PHE A 72 16.90 0.41 -10.95
CA PHE A 72 17.20 0.94 -9.62
C PHE A 72 15.95 1.40 -8.85
N VAL A 73 14.86 1.73 -9.56
CA VAL A 73 13.57 2.10 -8.93
C VAL A 73 13.04 1.01 -7.99
N HIS A 74 13.39 -0.25 -8.25
CA HIS A 74 13.01 -1.39 -7.41
C HIS A 74 13.52 -1.27 -5.97
N ASN A 75 14.70 -0.67 -5.77
CA ASN A 75 15.32 -0.45 -4.47
C ASN A 75 14.62 0.64 -3.64
N PHE A 76 13.62 1.33 -4.21
CA PHE A 76 12.80 2.31 -3.51
C PHE A 76 11.35 1.87 -3.43
N CYS A 77 10.76 1.48 -4.56
CA CYS A 77 9.33 1.19 -4.62
C CYS A 77 8.93 -0.02 -3.79
N ILE A 78 9.72 -1.11 -3.80
CA ILE A 78 9.36 -2.31 -3.04
C ILE A 78 9.58 -2.14 -1.54
N PRO A 79 10.70 -1.57 -1.04
CA PRO A 79 10.82 -1.24 0.37
C PRO A 79 9.70 -0.32 0.87
N ASN A 80 9.38 0.74 0.12
CA ASN A 80 8.28 1.63 0.51
C ASN A 80 6.91 0.93 0.46
N ALA A 81 6.70 -0.04 -0.42
CA ALA A 81 5.52 -0.89 -0.40
C ALA A 81 5.47 -1.74 0.88
N ILE A 82 6.59 -2.34 1.29
CA ILE A 82 6.71 -3.08 2.55
C ILE A 82 6.34 -2.19 3.75
N PHE A 83 6.91 -0.98 3.83
CA PHE A 83 6.69 -0.07 4.95
C PHE A 83 5.23 0.38 5.05
N THR A 84 4.71 0.96 3.98
CA THR A 84 3.33 1.48 3.97
C THR A 84 2.29 0.37 4.11
N PHE A 85 2.58 -0.83 3.61
CA PHE A 85 1.69 -1.96 3.82
C PHE A 85 1.74 -2.46 5.27
N LYS A 86 2.92 -2.49 5.91
CA LYS A 86 3.03 -2.82 7.34
C LYS A 86 2.22 -1.85 8.20
N GLU A 87 2.28 -0.55 7.90
CA GLU A 87 1.45 0.47 8.58
C GLU A 87 -0.03 0.18 8.41
N TYR A 88 -0.48 -0.11 7.18
CA TYR A 88 -1.87 -0.49 6.93
C TYR A 88 -2.30 -1.73 7.76
N LEU A 89 -1.44 -2.74 7.84
CA LEU A 89 -1.72 -3.95 8.61
C LEU A 89 -1.86 -3.68 10.10
N LEU A 90 -1.08 -2.76 10.65
CA LEU A 90 -1.15 -2.41 12.07
C LEU A 90 -2.37 -1.54 12.39
N ASP A 91 -2.69 -0.60 11.51
CA ASP A 91 -3.63 0.49 11.81
C ASP A 91 -5.08 0.18 11.39
N TYR A 92 -5.28 -0.62 10.33
CA TYR A 92 -6.60 -0.75 9.70
C TYR A 92 -7.03 -2.18 9.37
N ALA A 93 -6.10 -3.10 9.18
CA ALA A 93 -6.42 -4.42 8.65
C ALA A 93 -7.16 -5.33 9.65
N SER A 94 -8.03 -6.19 9.11
CA SER A 94 -8.61 -7.30 9.86
C SER A 94 -7.54 -8.35 10.20
N ASP A 95 -7.82 -9.23 11.16
CA ASP A 95 -6.86 -10.27 11.57
C ASP A 95 -6.57 -11.28 10.44
N GLU A 96 -7.55 -11.54 9.56
CA GLU A 96 -7.35 -12.39 8.39
C GLU A 96 -6.36 -11.74 7.41
N THR A 97 -6.55 -10.45 7.14
CA THR A 97 -5.67 -9.65 6.26
C THR A 97 -4.28 -9.49 6.85
N LYS A 98 -4.15 -9.29 8.17
CA LYS A 98 -2.86 -9.30 8.87
C LYS A 98 -2.11 -10.61 8.66
N ARG A 99 -2.79 -11.75 8.75
CA ARG A 99 -2.15 -13.06 8.61
C ARG A 99 -1.55 -13.24 7.21
N VAL A 100 -2.32 -12.99 6.15
CA VAL A 100 -1.80 -13.14 4.77
C VAL A 100 -0.82 -12.02 4.40
N GLY A 101 -1.06 -10.80 4.87
CA GLY A 101 -0.22 -9.65 4.59
C GLY A 101 1.16 -9.75 5.21
N ASN A 102 1.29 -10.22 6.46
CA ASN A 102 2.60 -10.44 7.08
C ASN A 102 3.40 -11.51 6.36
N LYS A 103 2.76 -12.57 5.83
CA LYS A 103 3.45 -13.55 4.97
C LYS A 103 4.04 -12.86 3.72
N VAL A 104 3.23 -12.07 3.02
CA VAL A 104 3.68 -11.34 1.82
C VAL A 104 4.81 -10.37 2.14
N ILE A 105 4.73 -9.61 3.24
CA ILE A 105 5.81 -8.71 3.68
C ILE A 105 7.12 -9.48 3.88
N ASN A 106 7.08 -10.62 4.58
CA ASN A 106 8.26 -11.42 4.81
C ASN A 106 8.84 -11.97 3.50
N ASP A 107 8.00 -12.50 2.61
CA ASP A 107 8.41 -13.04 1.32
C ASP A 107 9.06 -11.97 0.41
N TYR A 108 8.58 -10.72 0.47
CA TYR A 108 9.17 -9.61 -0.27
C TYR A 108 10.44 -9.07 0.39
N ALA A 109 10.48 -8.94 1.72
CA ALA A 109 11.67 -8.51 2.44
C ALA A 109 12.83 -9.50 2.25
N ASP A 110 12.54 -10.81 2.27
CA ASP A 110 13.53 -11.87 2.10
C ASP A 110 14.26 -11.83 0.75
N ARG A 111 13.64 -11.27 -0.30
CA ARG A 111 14.28 -11.08 -1.62
C ARG A 111 15.45 -10.10 -1.57
N PHE A 112 15.51 -9.26 -0.54
CA PHE A 112 16.59 -8.30 -0.33
C PHE A 112 17.74 -8.88 0.50
N LYS A 113 17.65 -10.10 1.05
CA LYS A 113 18.75 -10.72 1.81
C LYS A 113 20.06 -10.69 1.02
N GLY A 114 21.12 -10.16 1.65
CA GLY A 114 22.43 -9.98 1.04
C GLY A 114 22.62 -8.67 0.26
N GLN A 115 21.57 -7.86 0.10
CA GLN A 115 21.66 -6.51 -0.47
C GLN A 115 21.84 -5.46 0.63
N GLU A 116 22.50 -4.35 0.31
CA GLU A 116 22.79 -3.27 1.28
C GLU A 116 21.52 -2.71 1.94
N ILE A 117 20.41 -2.60 1.19
CA ILE A 117 19.15 -2.03 1.67
C ILE A 117 18.40 -2.92 2.68
N TYR A 118 18.77 -4.20 2.80
CA TYR A 118 18.05 -5.15 3.66
C TYR A 118 18.06 -4.75 5.13
N SER A 119 19.17 -4.23 5.64
CA SER A 119 19.28 -3.76 7.03
C SER A 119 18.32 -2.60 7.31
N THR A 120 18.22 -1.65 6.37
CA THR A 120 17.26 -0.54 6.45
C THR A 120 15.82 -1.05 6.46
N ILE A 121 15.49 -2.05 5.64
CA ILE A 121 14.15 -2.64 5.61
C ILE A 121 13.78 -3.21 6.99
N GLN A 122 14.71 -3.96 7.61
CA GLN A 122 14.47 -4.56 8.92
C GLN A 122 14.37 -3.51 10.03
N ASP A 123 15.22 -2.48 10.02
CA ASP A 123 15.17 -1.38 10.98
C ASP A 123 13.83 -0.64 10.90
N TYR A 124 13.41 -0.26 9.69
CA TYR A 124 12.17 0.50 9.49
C TYR A 124 10.94 -0.32 9.85
N LEU A 125 10.91 -1.62 9.52
CA LEU A 125 9.85 -2.53 9.98
C LEU A 125 9.77 -2.58 11.51
N SER A 126 10.93 -2.70 12.20
CA SER A 126 10.98 -2.70 13.67
C SER A 126 10.45 -1.39 14.28
N ARG A 127 10.79 -0.25 13.67
CA ARG A 127 10.34 1.07 14.11
C ARG A 127 8.85 1.28 13.87
N ILE A 128 8.33 0.80 12.74
CA ILE A 128 6.89 0.83 12.44
C ILE A 128 6.09 0.01 13.46
N GLU A 129 6.58 -1.18 13.81
CA GLU A 129 5.96 -2.01 14.86
C GLU A 129 5.97 -1.34 16.24
N LYS A 130 6.94 -0.45 16.50
CA LYS A 130 7.02 0.37 17.73
C LYS A 130 6.19 1.64 17.68
N GLY A 131 5.46 1.89 16.59
CA GLY A 131 4.52 3.01 16.47
C GLY A 131 5.03 4.17 15.61
N GLU A 132 6.23 4.11 15.04
CA GLU A 132 6.66 5.11 14.06
C GLU A 132 5.88 4.96 12.76
N ARG A 133 5.64 6.06 12.05
CA ARG A 133 4.84 6.09 10.81
C ARG A 133 5.52 6.98 9.79
N ASP A 134 5.15 6.81 8.53
CA ASP A 134 5.63 7.58 7.38
C ASP A 134 7.13 7.44 7.15
N LEU A 135 7.67 6.22 7.35
CA LEU A 135 9.05 5.91 7.02
C LEU A 135 9.20 5.59 5.53
N HIS A 136 10.12 6.28 4.85
CA HIS A 136 10.33 6.14 3.41
C HIS A 136 11.79 6.31 3.00
N ILE A 137 12.08 5.86 1.77
CA ILE A 137 13.34 6.02 1.04
C ILE A 137 13.10 6.49 -0.40
#